data_AF-A0A8X6WBJ1-F1
#
_entry.id   AF-A0A8X6WBJ1-F1
#
_cell.length_a   1.000
_cell.length_b   1.000
_cell.length_c   1.000
_cell.angle_alpha   90.00
_cell.angle_beta   90.00
_cell.angle_gamma   90.00
#
_symmetry.space_group_name_H-M   'P 1'
#
loop_
_entity.id
_entity.type
_entity.pdbx_description
1 polymer ?
#
loop_
_entity_poly.entity_id
_entity_poly.type
_entity_poly.pdbx_seq_one_letter_code
_entity_poly.pdbx_strand_id
1 'polypeptide(L)'
;MCVTDGASMMVKFGKIMSCEYHLCYAHAMHLAVCDVLYNKQIDLAENTVEVEDKSHEEDNDESEELVEDLDKALDLEFESGVGTDALFHVTYAEKNSITNINETIKKNRNVVKLFRKSPIKNDILQNYVKEEFGCEKMVCLDTKTRWNSLLAMLERFLEIKSSISKALIDIKRRTNDGQCRV
;
A
#
# COMPACT_ATOMS: atom_id res chain seq x y z
N MET A 1 -27.37 20.41 -13.77
CA MET A 1 -26.07 19.85 -13.41
C MET A 1 -26.24 18.90 -12.23
N CYS A 2 -26.07 17.61 -12.45
CA CYS A 2 -26.04 16.58 -11.42
C CYS A 2 -24.60 16.08 -11.20
N VAL A 3 -24.28 15.59 -10.01
CA VAL A 3 -22.97 14.99 -9.71
C VAL A 3 -23.19 13.51 -9.41
N THR A 4 -22.46 12.63 -10.07
CA THR A 4 -22.53 11.17 -9.86
C THR A 4 -21.27 10.66 -9.17
N ASP A 5 -21.40 9.61 -8.38
CA ASP A 5 -20.32 8.98 -7.62
C ASP A 5 -19.45 8.01 -8.44
N GLY A 6 -19.73 7.86 -9.74
CA GLY A 6 -19.02 6.93 -10.63
C GLY A 6 -19.57 5.50 -10.65
N ALA A 7 -20.52 5.14 -9.76
CA ALA A 7 -21.11 3.81 -9.75
C ALA A 7 -21.79 3.49 -11.10
N SER A 8 -21.64 2.26 -11.61
CA SER A 8 -22.10 1.89 -12.96
C SER A 8 -23.59 2.16 -13.22
N MET A 9 -24.43 2.07 -12.17
CA MET A 9 -25.85 2.45 -12.22
C MET A 9 -26.05 3.96 -12.30
N MET A 10 -25.28 4.76 -11.57
CA MET A 10 -25.36 6.23 -11.59
C MET A 10 -24.83 6.82 -12.91
N VAL A 11 -23.82 6.17 -13.52
CA VAL A 11 -23.36 6.51 -14.88
C VAL A 11 -24.41 6.18 -15.92
N LYS A 12 -25.07 5.01 -15.84
CA LYS A 12 -26.19 4.65 -16.74
C LYS A 12 -27.39 5.58 -16.56
N PHE A 13 -27.75 5.92 -15.32
CA PHE A 13 -28.81 6.86 -14.99
C PHE A 13 -28.54 8.25 -15.55
N GLY A 14 -27.32 8.78 -15.37
CA GLY A 14 -26.90 10.06 -15.96
C GLY A 14 -27.09 10.12 -17.47
N LYS A 15 -26.76 9.04 -18.20
CA LYS A 15 -26.97 8.94 -19.67
C LYS A 15 -28.44 8.94 -20.09
N ILE A 16 -29.37 8.57 -19.20
CA ILE A 16 -30.81 8.52 -19.46
C ILE A 16 -31.48 9.87 -19.08
N MET A 17 -30.91 10.60 -18.12
CA MET A 17 -31.41 11.91 -17.73
C MET A 17 -31.20 12.95 -18.83
N SER A 18 -32.19 13.82 -19.03
CA SER A 18 -32.14 14.94 -19.97
C SER A 18 -31.36 16.16 -19.46
N CYS A 19 -30.44 15.96 -18.50
CA CYS A 19 -29.66 17.03 -17.88
C CYS A 19 -28.16 16.72 -17.86
N GLU A 20 -27.34 17.77 -17.94
CA GLU A 20 -25.90 17.67 -17.75
C GLU A 20 -25.55 17.04 -16.40
N TYR A 21 -24.66 16.04 -16.41
CA TYR A 21 -24.12 15.37 -15.23
C TYR A 21 -22.61 15.26 -15.33
N HIS A 22 -21.90 15.39 -14.20
CA HIS A 22 -20.45 15.26 -14.09
C HIS A 22 -20.07 14.24 -13.02
N LEU A 23 -18.86 13.67 -13.15
CA LEU A 23 -18.30 12.80 -12.12
C LEU A 23 -17.92 13.61 -10.87
N CYS A 24 -18.13 13.04 -9.69
CA CYS A 24 -17.69 13.59 -8.42
C CYS A 24 -16.15 13.69 -8.40
N TYR A 25 -15.61 14.91 -8.23
CA TYR A 25 -14.16 15.12 -8.18
C TYR A 25 -13.47 14.32 -7.07
N ALA A 26 -14.14 14.09 -5.93
CA ALA A 26 -13.58 13.25 -4.87
C ALA A 26 -13.43 11.78 -5.30
N HIS A 27 -14.33 11.26 -6.13
CA HIS A 27 -14.21 9.93 -6.72
C HIS A 27 -13.15 9.91 -7.85
N ALA A 28 -13.10 10.94 -8.69
CA ALA A 28 -12.06 11.06 -9.72
C ALA A 28 -10.64 11.08 -9.14
N MET A 29 -10.43 11.85 -8.05
CA MET A 29 -9.17 11.85 -7.30
C MET A 29 -8.88 10.49 -6.67
N HIS A 30 -9.92 9.80 -6.19
CA HIS A 30 -9.76 8.46 -5.63
C HIS A 30 -9.29 7.44 -6.66
N LEU A 31 -9.90 7.41 -7.85
CA LEU A 31 -9.49 6.55 -8.96
C LEU A 31 -8.03 6.84 -9.35
N ALA A 32 -7.66 8.11 -9.55
CA ALA A 32 -6.29 8.47 -9.91
C ALA A 32 -5.25 8.02 -8.86
N VAL A 33 -5.57 8.11 -7.56
CA VAL A 33 -4.70 7.61 -6.47
C VAL A 33 -4.60 6.08 -6.49
N CYS A 34 -5.71 5.37 -6.75
CA CYS A 34 -5.72 3.92 -6.90
C CYS A 34 -4.89 3.46 -8.10
N ASP A 35 -5.03 4.14 -9.24
CA ASP A 35 -4.33 3.79 -10.48
C ASP A 35 -2.82 3.94 -10.38
N VAL A 36 -2.33 4.94 -9.62
CA VAL A 36 -0.88 5.18 -9.45
C VAL A 36 -0.27 4.35 -8.32
N LEU A 37 -0.97 4.16 -7.19
CA LEU A 37 -0.38 3.61 -5.95
C LEU A 37 -0.88 2.21 -5.56
N TYR A 38 -1.90 1.67 -6.21
CA TYR A 38 -2.50 0.38 -5.85
C TYR A 38 -2.65 -0.60 -7.02
N ASN A 39 -2.72 -0.14 -8.26
CA ASN A 39 -2.69 -1.04 -9.41
C ASN A 39 -1.32 -1.73 -9.50
N LYS A 40 -1.36 -3.05 -9.69
CA LYS A 40 -0.16 -3.82 -10.04
C LYS A 40 0.23 -3.41 -11.46
N GLN A 41 1.45 -2.90 -11.66
CA GLN A 41 1.95 -2.69 -13.02
C GLN A 41 1.90 -4.04 -13.74
N ILE A 42 1.14 -4.09 -14.82
CA ILE A 42 1.15 -5.22 -15.74
C ILE A 42 2.43 -5.05 -16.56
N ASP A 43 3.37 -5.99 -16.41
CA ASP A 43 4.53 -6.04 -17.28
C ASP A 43 4.04 -6.17 -18.72
N LEU A 44 4.59 -5.34 -19.61
CA LEU A 44 4.22 -5.25 -21.03
C LEU A 44 4.73 -6.47 -21.82
N ALA A 45 4.21 -7.64 -21.47
CA ALA A 45 4.35 -8.88 -22.20
C ALA A 45 2.94 -9.40 -22.52
N GLU A 46 2.67 -9.46 -23.83
CA GLU A 46 1.46 -9.97 -24.49
C GLU A 46 0.24 -9.03 -24.61
N ASN A 47 -0.31 -9.03 -25.83
CA ASN A 47 -1.35 -8.12 -26.30
C ASN A 47 -2.74 -8.70 -26.05
N THR A 48 -3.71 -7.86 -25.70
CA THR A 48 -4.80 -7.40 -26.59
C THR A 48 -5.90 -6.70 -25.78
N VAL A 49 -6.64 -5.79 -26.42
CA VAL A 49 -7.73 -5.06 -25.78
C VAL A 49 -8.99 -5.93 -25.76
N GLU A 50 -9.41 -6.35 -24.57
CA GLU A 50 -10.82 -6.58 -24.26
C GLU A 50 -11.18 -5.83 -22.97
N VAL A 51 -12.22 -5.00 -23.05
CA VAL A 51 -12.72 -4.18 -21.94
C VAL A 51 -13.76 -4.99 -21.18
N GLU A 52 -13.36 -5.63 -20.08
CA GLU A 52 -14.29 -6.25 -19.13
C GLU A 52 -14.49 -5.39 -17.87
N ASP A 53 -15.73 -4.96 -17.67
CA ASP A 53 -16.25 -4.33 -16.47
C ASP A 53 -16.26 -5.34 -15.30
N LYS A 54 -15.52 -5.07 -14.22
CA LYS A 54 -15.51 -5.90 -12.99
C LYS A 54 -15.76 -5.06 -11.74
N SER A 55 -17.01 -4.66 -11.57
CA SER A 55 -17.57 -4.38 -10.25
C SER A 55 -17.97 -5.69 -9.54
N HIS A 56 -17.14 -6.18 -8.61
CA HIS A 56 -17.61 -6.48 -7.25
C HIS A 56 -16.45 -6.82 -6.29
N GLU A 57 -16.69 -6.53 -5.01
CA GLU A 57 -15.78 -6.82 -3.90
C GLU A 57 -15.82 -8.31 -3.52
N GLU A 58 -14.65 -8.92 -3.33
CA GLU A 58 -14.46 -9.98 -2.34
C GLU A 58 -13.23 -9.62 -1.48
N ASP A 59 -13.49 -9.41 -0.19
CA ASP A 59 -12.49 -9.10 0.82
C ASP A 59 -11.90 -10.44 1.31
N ASN A 60 -10.73 -10.82 0.78
CA ASN A 60 -9.99 -11.99 1.27
C ASN A 60 -8.47 -11.75 1.30
N ASP A 61 -8.00 -11.08 2.35
CA ASP A 61 -6.57 -10.95 2.71
C ASP A 61 -6.09 -12.13 3.60
N GLU A 62 -6.65 -13.34 3.38
CA GLU A 62 -6.01 -14.60 3.78
C GLU A 62 -5.00 -15.05 2.72
N SER A 63 -3.84 -14.39 2.70
CA SER A 63 -2.60 -15.05 2.31
C SER A 63 -1.81 -15.37 3.59
N GLU A 64 -1.87 -16.62 4.04
CA GLU A 64 -0.87 -17.16 4.96
C GLU A 64 0.47 -17.25 4.21
N GLU A 65 1.27 -16.18 4.30
CA GLU A 65 2.64 -16.19 3.82
C GLU A 65 3.57 -16.31 5.04
N LEU A 66 4.17 -17.50 5.18
CA LEU A 66 5.11 -17.82 6.25
C LEU A 66 6.36 -16.95 6.13
N VAL A 67 6.80 -16.39 7.26
CA VAL A 67 7.90 -15.43 7.34
C VAL A 67 9.27 -16.10 7.26
N GLU A 68 9.74 -16.46 6.07
CA GLU A 68 11.12 -16.98 5.86
C GLU A 68 11.95 -16.30 4.74
N ASP A 69 11.37 -15.67 3.71
CA ASP A 69 12.16 -15.12 2.59
C ASP A 69 12.54 -13.62 2.73
N LEU A 70 13.31 -13.25 3.76
CA LEU A 70 13.96 -11.92 3.85
C LEU A 70 15.42 -11.90 3.35
N ASP A 71 16.07 -13.05 3.20
CA ASP A 71 17.53 -13.16 2.98
C ASP A 71 17.96 -13.32 1.49
N LYS A 72 17.03 -13.35 0.52
CA LYS A 72 17.34 -13.65 -0.91
C LYS A 72 17.34 -12.46 -1.88
N ALA A 73 17.12 -11.23 -1.43
CA ALA A 73 17.00 -10.06 -2.30
C ALA A 73 18.34 -9.46 -2.78
N LEU A 74 19.46 -10.18 -2.63
CA LEU A 74 20.79 -9.81 -3.08
C LEU A 74 21.35 -10.93 -3.95
N ASP A 75 21.05 -10.87 -5.24
CA ASP A 75 21.95 -11.19 -6.37
C ASP A 75 21.14 -11.29 -7.67
N LEU A 76 21.42 -10.37 -8.61
CA LEU A 76 21.66 -10.61 -10.05
C LEU A 76 21.45 -9.33 -10.88
N GLU A 77 22.56 -8.68 -11.24
CA GLU A 77 22.64 -7.82 -12.42
C GLU A 77 23.00 -8.68 -13.66
N PHE A 78 22.59 -8.25 -14.88
CA PHE A 78 23.48 -7.99 -16.03
C PHE A 78 22.76 -8.04 -17.41
N GLU A 79 22.77 -6.89 -18.12
CA GLU A 79 22.71 -6.58 -19.59
C GLU A 79 21.89 -7.43 -20.61
N SER A 80 21.33 -6.92 -21.72
CA SER A 80 21.35 -5.61 -22.43
C SER A 80 20.07 -5.51 -23.34
N GLY A 81 19.74 -4.49 -24.16
CA GLY A 81 20.39 -3.25 -24.60
C GLY A 81 19.62 -2.56 -25.78
N VAL A 82 20.28 -1.68 -26.55
CA VAL A 82 19.83 -1.02 -27.83
C VAL A 82 18.60 -0.07 -27.80
N GLY A 83 18.84 1.20 -27.44
CA GLY A 83 18.52 2.37 -28.27
C GLY A 83 17.07 2.94 -28.39
N THR A 84 16.69 3.86 -27.49
CA THR A 84 15.82 5.04 -27.79
C THR A 84 16.00 6.20 -26.76
N ASP A 85 17.26 6.63 -26.66
CA ASP A 85 17.91 7.91 -26.22
C ASP A 85 17.34 8.92 -25.20
N ALA A 86 16.05 8.95 -24.82
CA ALA A 86 15.60 9.89 -23.77
C ALA A 86 14.34 9.42 -23.04
N LEU A 87 13.25 9.21 -23.78
CA LEU A 87 11.97 8.80 -23.22
C LEU A 87 12.06 7.43 -22.52
N PHE A 88 12.91 6.53 -23.03
CA PHE A 88 13.17 5.23 -22.41
C PHE A 88 13.91 5.36 -21.07
N HIS A 89 14.90 6.25 -20.96
CA HIS A 89 15.61 6.48 -19.69
C HIS A 89 14.75 7.17 -18.64
N VAL A 90 13.93 8.15 -19.04
CA VAL A 90 12.95 8.79 -18.13
C VAL A 90 11.93 7.77 -17.64
N THR A 91 11.28 7.03 -18.55
CA THR A 91 10.26 6.03 -18.15
C THR A 91 10.85 4.86 -17.34
N TYR A 92 12.09 4.45 -17.58
CA TYR A 92 12.78 3.46 -16.74
C TYR A 92 13.08 4.00 -15.33
N ALA A 93 13.59 5.24 -15.22
CA ALA A 93 13.85 5.88 -13.93
C ALA A 93 12.55 6.15 -13.13
N GLU A 94 11.47 6.55 -13.81
CA GLU A 94 10.13 6.71 -13.24
C GLU A 94 9.58 5.36 -12.74
N LYS A 95 9.64 4.31 -13.57
CA LYS A 95 9.23 2.96 -13.16
C LYS A 95 10.02 2.47 -11.93
N ASN A 96 11.34 2.60 -11.94
CA ASN A 96 12.20 2.21 -10.83
C ASN A 96 11.94 3.02 -9.54
N SER A 97 11.49 4.27 -9.69
CA SER A 97 11.06 5.10 -8.56
C SER A 97 9.71 4.64 -8.00
N ILE A 98 8.75 4.31 -8.88
CA ILE A 98 7.42 3.82 -8.49
C ILE A 98 7.48 2.42 -7.86
N THR A 99 8.32 1.51 -8.36
CA THR A 99 8.52 0.20 -7.72
C THR A 99 9.07 0.34 -6.30
N ASN A 100 10.08 1.19 -6.10
CA ASN A 100 10.65 1.47 -4.78
C ASN A 100 9.63 2.11 -3.81
N ILE A 101 8.79 3.04 -4.29
CA ILE A 101 7.66 3.59 -3.51
C ILE A 101 6.69 2.47 -3.10
N ASN A 102 6.28 1.62 -4.05
CA ASN A 102 5.35 0.52 -3.79
C ASN A 102 5.92 -0.53 -2.82
N GLU A 103 7.21 -0.85 -2.92
CA GLU A 103 7.91 -1.67 -1.93
C GLU A 103 7.95 -1.03 -0.55
N THR A 104 8.25 0.27 -0.48
CA THR A 104 8.29 1.02 0.77
C THR A 104 6.90 1.02 1.43
N ILE A 105 5.82 1.20 0.66
CA ILE A 105 4.45 1.09 1.16
C ILE A 105 4.17 -0.34 1.66
N LYS A 106 4.54 -1.39 0.92
CA LYS A 106 4.40 -2.80 1.37
C LYS A 106 5.15 -3.05 2.69
N LYS A 107 6.41 -2.61 2.80
CA LYS A 107 7.23 -2.72 4.02
C LYS A 107 6.55 -2.04 5.21
N ASN A 108 6.01 -0.83 5.04
CA ASN A 108 5.23 -0.13 6.07
C ASN A 108 3.94 -0.88 6.45
N ARG A 109 3.15 -1.35 5.47
CA ARG A 109 1.96 -2.18 5.71
C ARG A 109 2.28 -3.42 6.54
N ASN A 110 3.38 -4.10 6.26
CA ASN A 110 3.77 -5.32 6.99
C ASN A 110 4.11 -5.02 8.46
N VAL A 111 4.82 -3.92 8.74
CA VAL A 111 5.09 -3.46 10.12
C VAL A 111 3.79 -3.07 10.83
N VAL A 112 2.88 -2.35 10.16
CA VAL A 112 1.56 -2.02 10.73
C VAL A 112 0.72 -3.28 11.01
N LYS A 113 0.67 -4.23 10.06
CA LYS A 113 -0.01 -5.53 10.22
C LYS A 113 0.57 -6.31 11.40
N LEU A 114 1.89 -6.31 11.61
CA LEU A 114 2.57 -6.99 12.73
C LEU A 114 2.04 -6.52 14.10
N PHE A 115 1.94 -5.21 14.31
CA PHE A 115 1.41 -4.64 15.56
C PHE A 115 -0.11 -4.81 15.67
N ARG A 116 -0.87 -4.61 14.59
CA ARG A 116 -2.34 -4.80 14.62
C ARG A 116 -2.78 -6.24 14.87
N LYS A 117 -2.06 -7.24 14.33
CA LYS A 117 -2.41 -8.67 14.47
C LYS A 117 -2.04 -9.26 15.84
N SER A 118 -1.11 -8.66 16.59
CA SER A 118 -0.60 -9.23 17.84
C SER A 118 -0.74 -8.23 19.01
N PRO A 119 -1.72 -8.43 19.92
CA PRO A 119 -1.92 -7.56 21.09
C PRO A 119 -0.63 -7.38 21.91
N ILE A 120 0.10 -8.46 22.17
CA ILE A 120 1.37 -8.44 22.93
C ILE A 120 2.41 -7.52 22.26
N LYS A 121 2.52 -7.56 20.92
CA LYS A 121 3.46 -6.68 20.18
C LYS A 121 2.95 -5.23 20.18
N ASN A 122 1.64 -5.01 20.10
CA ASN A 122 1.04 -3.69 20.25
C ASN A 122 1.28 -3.10 21.64
N ASP A 123 1.15 -3.88 22.71
CA ASP A 123 1.38 -3.41 24.09
C ASP A 123 2.84 -2.97 24.29
N ILE A 124 3.80 -3.72 23.74
CA ILE A 124 5.22 -3.32 23.70
C ILE A 124 5.38 -1.97 22.97
N LEU A 125 4.75 -1.79 21.81
CA LEU A 125 4.77 -0.52 21.08
C LEU A 125 4.12 0.62 21.91
N GLN A 126 2.93 0.40 22.48
CA GLN A 126 2.23 1.42 23.25
C GLN A 126 2.99 1.85 24.50
N ASN A 127 3.80 0.99 25.10
CA ASN A 127 4.69 1.39 26.20
C ASN A 127 5.72 2.45 25.74
N TYR A 128 6.42 2.21 24.63
CA TYR A 128 7.35 3.20 24.07
C TYR A 128 6.65 4.47 23.57
N VAL A 129 5.44 4.36 23.02
CA VAL A 129 4.64 5.51 22.56
C VAL A 129 4.15 6.34 23.75
N LYS A 130 3.71 5.72 24.86
CA LYS A 130 3.36 6.41 26.11
C LYS A 130 4.55 7.12 26.73
N GLU A 131 5.72 6.48 26.73
CA GLU A 131 6.97 7.08 27.23
C GLU A 131 7.36 8.33 26.44
N GLU A 132 7.20 8.30 25.11
CA GLU A 132 7.69 9.34 24.20
C GLU A 132 6.66 10.48 23.95
N PHE A 133 5.36 10.17 23.99
CA PHE A 133 4.28 11.12 23.67
C PHE A 133 3.28 11.37 24.82
N GLY A 134 3.38 10.66 25.94
CA GLY A 134 2.46 10.77 27.08
C GLY A 134 1.06 10.19 26.86
N CYS A 135 0.77 9.63 25.68
CA CYS A 135 -0.53 9.07 25.32
C CYS A 135 -0.38 7.86 24.38
N GLU A 136 -1.43 7.06 24.24
CA GLU A 136 -1.48 5.98 23.24
C GLU A 136 -1.66 6.52 21.83
N LYS A 137 -0.98 5.93 20.85
CA LYS A 137 -1.18 6.21 19.43
C LYS A 137 -1.29 4.90 18.68
N MET A 138 -2.52 4.62 18.22
CA MET A 138 -2.81 3.40 17.47
C MET A 138 -2.24 3.47 16.05
N VAL A 139 -1.67 2.36 15.59
CA VAL A 139 -1.25 2.18 14.20
C VAL A 139 -2.46 2.00 13.27
N CYS A 140 -2.51 2.82 12.23
CA CYS A 140 -3.55 2.78 11.19
C CYS A 140 -3.05 1.97 10.00
N LEU A 141 -3.85 1.02 9.51
CA LEU A 141 -3.62 0.38 8.21
C LEU A 141 -4.43 1.14 7.16
N ASP A 142 -3.88 1.30 5.97
CA ASP A 142 -4.57 1.94 4.85
C ASP A 142 -5.64 1.03 4.23
N THR A 143 -6.59 1.64 3.53
CA THR A 143 -7.74 0.95 2.91
C THR A 143 -7.91 1.41 1.48
N LYS A 144 -7.93 0.46 0.53
CA LYS A 144 -8.08 0.73 -0.92
C LYS A 144 -9.32 1.54 -1.30
N THR A 145 -10.33 1.63 -0.44
CA THR A 145 -11.60 2.35 -0.66
C THR A 145 -11.58 3.82 -0.21
N ARG A 146 -10.47 4.32 0.34
CA ARG A 146 -10.34 5.71 0.83
C ARG A 146 -8.98 6.28 0.46
N TRP A 147 -8.95 7.22 -0.50
CA TRP A 147 -7.73 7.80 -1.08
C TRP A 147 -6.76 8.40 -0.04
N ASN A 148 -7.27 8.96 1.05
CA ASN A 148 -6.47 9.60 2.11
C ASN A 148 -5.95 8.62 3.18
N SER A 149 -6.38 7.35 3.18
CA SER A 149 -6.01 6.38 4.21
C SER A 149 -4.52 6.00 4.18
N LEU A 150 -3.92 5.98 2.99
CA LEU A 150 -2.48 5.74 2.80
C LEU A 150 -1.65 6.87 3.39
N LEU A 151 -2.04 8.12 3.14
CA LEU A 151 -1.40 9.29 3.73
C LEU A 151 -1.48 9.23 5.26
N ALA A 152 -2.66 8.96 5.82
CA ALA A 152 -2.85 8.84 7.26
C ALA A 152 -2.02 7.70 7.91
N MET A 153 -1.86 6.56 7.21
CA MET A 153 -0.95 5.50 7.66
C MET A 153 0.51 5.98 7.68
N LEU A 154 0.97 6.60 6.61
CA LEU A 154 2.37 7.05 6.48
C LEU A 154 2.70 8.19 7.45
N GLU A 155 1.82 9.17 7.60
CA GLU A 155 1.96 10.25 8.58
C GLU A 155 2.04 9.70 10.01
N ARG A 156 1.12 8.80 10.40
CA ARG A 156 1.15 8.15 11.71
C ARG A 156 2.43 7.33 11.90
N PHE A 157 2.86 6.57 10.89
CA PHE A 157 4.08 5.77 10.97
C PHE A 157 5.32 6.64 11.19
N LEU A 158 5.43 7.75 10.44
CA LEU A 158 6.54 8.71 10.58
C LEU A 158 6.52 9.43 11.93
N GLU A 159 5.34 9.74 12.47
CA GLU A 159 5.16 10.35 13.78
C GLU A 159 5.73 9.47 14.91
N ILE A 160 5.42 8.16 14.92
CA ILE A 160 5.87 7.22 15.97
C ILE A 160 7.07 6.34 15.57
N LYS A 161 7.82 6.71 14.53
CA LYS A 161 8.90 5.89 13.92
C LYS A 161 10.00 5.45 14.90
N SER A 162 10.31 6.30 15.87
CA SER A 162 11.28 6.07 16.96
C SER A 162 10.79 4.99 17.91
N SER A 163 9.55 5.10 18.37
CA SER A 163 8.89 4.10 19.22
C SER A 163 8.72 2.76 18.49
N ILE A 164 8.36 2.77 17.19
CA ILE A 164 8.32 1.56 16.33
C ILE A 164 9.69 0.89 16.28
N SER A 165 10.76 1.66 16.05
CA SER A 165 12.11 1.12 15.93
C SER A 165 12.60 0.49 17.24
N LYS A 166 12.34 1.12 18.39
CA LYS A 166 12.59 0.55 19.73
C LYS A 166 11.82 -0.77 19.92
N ALA A 167 10.52 -0.77 19.61
CA ALA A 167 9.65 -1.93 19.75
C ALA A 167 10.10 -3.13 18.88
N LEU A 168 10.49 -2.89 17.63
CA LEU A 168 11.00 -3.95 16.74
C LEU A 168 12.31 -4.57 17.26
N ILE A 169 13.21 -3.77 17.84
CA ILE A 169 14.46 -4.27 18.45
C ILE A 169 14.15 -5.13 19.67
N ASP A 170 13.23 -4.70 20.54
CA ASP A 170 12.80 -5.45 21.73
C ASP A 170 12.12 -6.78 21.34
N ILE A 171 11.19 -6.75 20.38
CA ILE A 171 10.55 -7.96 19.84
C ILE A 171 11.60 -8.94 19.28
N LYS A 172 12.58 -8.46 18.49
CA LYS A 172 13.65 -9.30 17.94
C LYS A 172 14.51 -9.96 19.03
N ARG A 173 14.84 -9.23 20.12
CA ARG A 173 15.56 -9.79 21.27
C ARG A 173 14.78 -10.92 21.93
N ARG A 174 13.51 -10.66 22.28
CA ARG A 174 12.63 -11.65 22.94
C ARG A 174 12.41 -12.91 22.10
N THR A 175 12.35 -12.81 20.78
CA THR A 175 12.29 -13.98 19.88
C THR A 175 13.58 -14.79 19.94
N ASN A 176 14.75 -14.15 19.86
CA ASN A 176 16.04 -14.83 19.94
C ASN A 176 16.25 -15.54 21.30
N ASP A 177 15.89 -14.89 22.41
CA ASP A 177 16.03 -15.46 23.76
C ASP A 177 15.12 -16.68 23.99
N GLY A 178 13.99 -16.75 23.27
CA GLY A 178 13.10 -17.91 23.27
C GLY A 178 13.67 -19.13 22.54
N GLN A 179 14.62 -18.94 21.61
CA GLN A 179 15.21 -20.02 20.82
C GLN A 179 16.26 -20.84 21.61
N CYS A 180 16.78 -20.32 22.72
CA CYS A 180 17.79 -20.99 23.56
C CYS A 180 17.21 -21.86 24.71
N ARG A 181 15.95 -22.30 24.60
CA ARG A 181 15.32 -23.26 25.53
C ARG A 181 14.81 -24.52 24.81
N VAL A 182 15.74 -25.28 24.25
CA VAL A 182 15.57 -26.69 23.86
C VAL A 182 16.80 -27.47 24.31
#